data_AF-A0A7S3HTB4-F1
#
_entry.id   AF-A0A7S3HTB4-F1
#
_cell.length_a   1.000
_cell.length_b   1.000
_cell.length_c   1.000
_cell.angle_alpha   90.00
_cell.angle_beta   90.00
_cell.angle_gamma   90.00
#
_symmetry.space_group_name_H-M   'P 1'
#
loop_
_entity.id
_entity.type
_entity.pdbx_description
1 polymer ?
#
loop_
_entity_poly.entity_id
_entity_poly.type
_entity_poly.pdbx_seq_one_letter_code
_entity_poly.pdbx_strand_id
1 'polypeptide(L)'
;SSVNGHANERLPCGLTVGEVCCLLTREIRPEDYDLLLRLDETVPKPTASKESVEGLPEVSCEEFMGRDCSVCLSSFGKEDSVVALPCRHHFHSACIKKWLTECRHTCPLCGASFSA
;
A
#
# COMPACT_ATOMS: atom_id res chain seq x y z
N SER A 1 18.94 28.84 -26.01
CA SER A 1 18.25 29.90 -25.26
C SER A 1 16.74 29.66 -25.34
N SER A 2 16.13 28.84 -24.46
CA SER A 2 14.66 28.72 -24.41
C SER A 2 14.08 27.98 -23.19
N VAL A 3 14.83 27.77 -22.10
CA VAL A 3 14.34 26.94 -20.98
C VAL A 3 13.44 27.68 -19.96
N ASN A 4 13.22 29.00 -20.11
CA ASN A 4 12.44 29.79 -19.15
C ASN A 4 10.93 29.89 -19.47
N GLY A 5 10.42 29.20 -20.50
CA GLY A 5 9.05 29.40 -20.99
C GLY A 5 7.93 28.80 -20.11
N HIS A 6 8.22 27.72 -19.36
CA HIS A 6 7.18 26.92 -18.70
C HIS A 6 7.17 27.03 -17.17
N ALA A 7 8.07 27.80 -16.56
CA ALA A 7 8.18 27.84 -15.09
C ALA A 7 6.89 28.27 -14.37
N ASN A 8 6.04 29.08 -15.02
CA ASN A 8 4.76 29.55 -14.48
C ASN A 8 3.55 28.73 -14.97
N GLU A 9 3.76 27.69 -15.77
CA GLU A 9 2.68 26.81 -16.23
C GLU A 9 2.09 26.04 -15.03
N ARG A 10 0.78 26.13 -14.84
CA ARG A 10 0.07 25.49 -13.73
C ARG A 10 -0.36 24.08 -14.09
N LEU A 11 0.00 23.13 -13.23
CA LEU A 11 -0.39 21.74 -13.31
C LEU A 11 -1.79 21.50 -12.71
N PRO A 12 -2.43 20.36 -13.00
CA PRO A 12 -3.73 20.01 -12.42
C PRO A 12 -3.76 19.97 -10.89
N CYS A 13 -2.61 19.76 -10.25
CA CYS A 13 -2.45 19.83 -8.79
C CYS A 13 -2.36 21.27 -8.23
N GLY A 14 -2.43 22.30 -9.09
CA GLY A 14 -2.41 23.72 -8.73
C GLY A 14 -1.01 24.33 -8.59
N LEU A 15 0.04 23.51 -8.59
CA LEU A 15 1.44 23.94 -8.55
C LEU A 15 1.94 24.35 -9.93
N THR A 16 2.91 25.26 -9.97
CA THR A 16 3.64 25.58 -11.20
C THR A 16 4.73 24.56 -11.48
N VAL A 17 5.12 24.40 -12.75
CA VAL A 17 6.26 23.55 -13.15
C VAL A 17 7.54 23.97 -12.42
N GLY A 18 7.74 25.29 -12.22
CA GLY A 18 8.88 25.80 -11.45
C GLY A 18 8.87 25.36 -9.99
N GLU A 19 7.72 25.43 -9.32
CA GLU A 19 7.57 24.94 -7.93
C GLU A 19 7.81 23.43 -7.83
N VAL A 20 7.30 22.64 -8.78
CA VAL A 20 7.56 21.19 -8.83
C VAL A 20 9.04 20.90 -9.03
N CYS A 21 9.72 21.58 -9.95
CA CYS A 21 11.16 21.43 -10.13
C CYS A 21 11.93 21.75 -8.84
N CYS A 22 11.60 22.86 -8.17
CA CYS A 22 12.22 23.22 -6.88
C CYS A 22 11.99 22.15 -5.82
N LEU A 23 10.79 21.57 -5.73
CA LEU A 23 10.47 20.51 -4.77
C LEU A 23 11.27 19.22 -5.06
N LEU A 24 11.43 18.85 -6.33
CA LEU A 24 12.16 17.64 -6.74
C LEU A 24 13.67 17.73 -6.52
N THR A 25 14.24 18.93 -6.54
CA THR A 25 15.68 19.15 -6.35
C THR A 25 16.03 19.67 -4.95
N ARG A 26 15.05 19.82 -4.06
CA ARG A 26 15.29 20.30 -2.69
C ARG A 26 15.93 19.20 -1.86
N GLU A 27 16.93 19.56 -1.07
CA GLU A 27 17.48 18.67 -0.04
C GLU A 27 16.43 18.40 1.04
N ILE A 28 16.12 17.13 1.28
CA ILE A 28 15.18 16.69 2.31
C ILE A 28 15.87 16.87 3.68
N ARG A 29 15.29 17.70 4.54
CA ARG A 29 15.76 17.91 5.91
C ARG A 29 15.00 17.01 6.91
N PRO A 30 15.52 16.81 8.13
CA PRO A 30 14.80 16.06 9.17
C PRO A 30 13.39 16.59 9.47
N GLU A 31 13.19 17.91 9.43
CA GLU A 31 11.86 18.50 9.67
C GLU A 31 10.85 18.16 8.56
N ASP A 32 11.33 17.85 7.36
CA ASP A 32 10.47 17.43 6.25
C ASP A 32 9.92 16.02 6.47
N TYR A 33 10.64 15.16 7.21
CA TYR A 33 10.14 13.83 7.60
C TYR A 33 8.95 13.94 8.55
N ASP A 34 9.01 14.82 9.56
CA ASP A 34 7.91 15.04 10.50
C ASP A 34 6.67 15.58 9.79
N LEU A 35 6.86 16.47 8.81
CA LEU A 35 5.76 16.98 7.99
C LEU A 35 5.11 15.87 7.15
N LEU A 36 5.92 15.01 6.52
CA LEU A 36 5.42 13.88 5.74
C LEU A 36 4.64 12.87 6.62
N LEU A 37 5.10 12.60 7.83
CA LEU A 37 4.41 11.71 8.76
C LEU A 37 3.02 12.25 9.15
N ARG A 38 2.93 13.56 9.44
CA ARG A 38 1.67 14.23 9.77
C ARG A 38 0.67 14.24 8.61
N LEU A 39 1.15 14.25 7.36
CA LEU A 39 0.28 14.15 6.19
C LEU A 39 -0.35 12.76 6.09
N ASP A 40 0.43 11.68 6.30
CA ASP A 40 -0.07 10.30 6.24
C ASP A 40 -1.15 10.01 7.30
N GLU A 41 -1.06 10.62 8.49
CA GLU A 41 -2.08 10.51 9.55
C GLU A 41 -3.45 11.02 9.11
N THR A 42 -3.49 12.03 8.24
CA THR A 42 -4.75 12.66 7.78
C THR A 42 -5.39 11.95 6.59
N VAL A 43 -4.68 10.99 5.98
CA VAL A 43 -5.22 10.23 4.85
C VAL A 43 -6.21 9.19 5.38
N PRO A 44 -7.49 9.24 4.98
CA PRO A 44 -8.43 8.21 5.37
C PRO A 44 -7.95 6.87 4.81
N LYS A 45 -7.73 5.90 5.70
CA LYS A 45 -7.36 4.53 5.34
C LYS A 45 -8.64 3.79 4.97
N PRO A 46 -8.91 3.51 3.69
CA PRO A 46 -10.15 2.85 3.33
C PRO A 46 -9.96 1.38 3.65
N THR A 47 -10.42 0.94 4.83
CA THR A 47 -10.27 -0.43 5.33
C THR A 47 -11.59 -1.20 5.16
N ALA A 48 -11.49 -2.52 5.14
CA ALA A 48 -12.63 -3.41 5.18
C ALA A 48 -13.16 -3.55 6.61
N SER A 49 -14.46 -3.83 6.77
CA SER A 49 -15.02 -4.12 8.09
C SER A 49 -14.50 -5.46 8.60
N LYS A 50 -14.26 -5.57 9.91
CA LYS A 50 -13.69 -6.77 10.53
C LYS A 50 -14.53 -8.02 10.22
N GLU A 51 -15.86 -7.86 10.20
CA GLU A 51 -16.79 -8.95 9.91
C GLU A 51 -16.61 -9.51 8.50
N SER A 52 -16.32 -8.64 7.53
CA SER A 52 -16.13 -9.03 6.13
C SER A 52 -14.84 -9.81 5.92
N VAL A 53 -13.82 -9.54 6.75
CA VAL A 53 -12.48 -10.14 6.63
C VAL A 53 -12.36 -11.48 7.37
N GLU A 54 -13.13 -11.69 8.45
CA GLU A 54 -13.13 -12.97 9.18
C GLU A 54 -13.69 -14.15 8.37
N GLY A 55 -14.57 -13.89 7.40
CA GLY A 55 -15.16 -14.91 6.52
C GLY A 55 -14.28 -15.39 5.37
N LEU A 56 -13.01 -14.98 5.32
CA LEU A 56 -12.09 -15.34 4.24
C LEU A 56 -11.77 -16.85 4.25
N PRO A 57 -11.82 -17.52 3.08
CA PRO A 57 -11.50 -18.93 3.00
C PRO A 57 -10.02 -19.16 3.28
N GLU A 58 -9.75 -20.00 4.27
CA GLU A 58 -8.40 -20.47 4.58
C GLU A 58 -8.08 -21.71 3.75
N VAL A 59 -6.88 -21.72 3.16
CA VAL A 59 -6.35 -22.82 2.36
C VAL A 59 -5.13 -23.42 3.07
N SER A 60 -4.94 -24.72 2.91
CA SER A 60 -3.80 -25.43 3.47
C SER A 60 -2.50 -24.97 2.80
N CYS A 61 -1.43 -24.88 3.59
CA CYS A 61 -0.16 -24.31 3.19
C CYS A 61 0.68 -25.22 2.27
N GLU A 62 0.25 -26.46 2.05
CA GLU A 62 1.03 -27.53 1.41
C GLU A 62 1.48 -27.17 -0.01
N GLU A 63 0.65 -26.43 -0.74
CA GLU A 63 0.93 -25.97 -2.11
C GLU A 63 1.81 -24.71 -2.16
N PHE A 64 2.04 -24.06 -1.02
CA PHE A 64 2.74 -22.77 -0.92
C PHE A 64 4.04 -22.84 -0.11
N MET A 65 4.39 -24.01 0.44
CA MET A 65 5.63 -24.20 1.21
C MET A 65 6.85 -23.74 0.41
N GLY A 66 7.69 -22.91 1.03
CA GLY A 66 8.88 -22.33 0.42
C GLY A 66 8.64 -21.09 -0.44
N ARG A 67 7.38 -20.63 -0.57
CA ARG A 67 7.08 -19.27 -1.05
C ARG A 67 7.00 -18.31 0.15
N ASP A 68 7.14 -17.02 -0.11
CA ASP A 68 7.11 -15.98 0.93
C ASP A 68 5.80 -15.19 0.92
N CYS A 69 5.31 -14.85 2.11
CA CYS A 69 4.25 -13.88 2.26
C CYS A 69 4.81 -12.47 2.02
N SER A 70 4.29 -11.74 1.04
CA SER A 70 4.80 -10.41 0.70
C SER A 70 4.45 -9.30 1.72
N VAL A 71 3.72 -9.64 2.79
CA VAL A 71 3.38 -8.69 3.87
C VAL A 71 4.42 -8.76 5.00
N CYS A 72 4.73 -9.96 5.49
CA CYS A 72 5.71 -10.16 6.56
C CYS A 72 7.11 -10.54 6.06
N LEU A 73 7.25 -10.84 4.76
CA LEU A 73 8.48 -11.28 4.10
C LEU A 73 9.04 -12.59 4.66
N SER A 74 8.17 -13.42 5.24
CA SER A 74 8.52 -14.74 5.79
C SER A 74 7.95 -15.87 4.92
N SER A 75 8.69 -16.98 4.86
CA SER A 75 8.28 -18.19 4.17
C SER A 75 7.07 -18.85 4.83
N PHE A 76 6.23 -19.45 4.01
CA PHE A 76 5.09 -20.28 4.43
C PHE A 76 5.55 -21.60 5.06
N GLY A 77 5.11 -21.87 6.29
CA GLY A 77 5.36 -23.08 7.06
C GLY A 77 4.18 -24.06 7.05
N LYS A 78 4.43 -25.31 7.45
CA LYS A 78 3.44 -26.40 7.42
C LYS A 78 2.20 -26.15 8.29
N GLU A 79 2.39 -25.42 9.38
CA GLU A 79 1.34 -25.09 10.35
C GLU A 79 0.66 -23.73 10.07
N ASP A 80 1.06 -23.04 9.01
CA ASP A 80 0.50 -21.73 8.68
C ASP A 80 -0.87 -21.85 8.02
N SER A 81 -1.76 -20.94 8.38
CA SER A 81 -3.01 -20.72 7.66
C SER A 81 -2.80 -19.67 6.58
N VAL A 82 -3.15 -20.01 5.33
CA VAL A 82 -2.99 -19.14 4.16
C VAL A 82 -4.38 -18.71 3.68
N VAL A 83 -4.52 -17.46 3.28
CA VAL A 83 -5.74 -16.95 2.68
C VAL A 83 -5.46 -16.55 1.24
N ALA A 84 -6.33 -16.99 0.34
CA ALA A 84 -6.34 -16.55 -1.05
C ALA A 84 -7.39 -15.44 -1.23
N LEU A 85 -6.96 -14.27 -1.71
CA LEU A 85 -7.89 -13.21 -2.10
C LEU A 85 -8.60 -13.56 -3.43
N PRO A 86 -9.70 -12.89 -3.80
CA PRO A 86 -10.37 -13.09 -5.10
C PRO A 86 -9.45 -12.90 -6.32
N CYS A 87 -8.40 -12.09 -6.17
CA CYS A 87 -7.36 -11.90 -7.19
C CYS A 87 -6.31 -13.03 -7.24
N ARG A 88 -6.49 -14.11 -6.46
CA ARG A 88 -5.61 -15.29 -6.35
C ARG A 88 -4.21 -15.05 -5.76
N HIS A 89 -4.02 -13.94 -5.06
CA HIS A 89 -2.82 -13.71 -4.26
C HIS A 89 -2.96 -14.33 -2.87
N HIS A 90 -1.85 -14.85 -2.35
CA HIS A 90 -1.80 -15.66 -1.15
C HIS A 90 -0.95 -14.98 -0.07
N PHE A 91 -1.43 -15.04 1.17
CA PHE A 91 -0.80 -14.40 2.32
C PHE A 91 -1.09 -15.23 3.57
N HIS A 92 -0.30 -15.07 4.63
CA HIS A 92 -0.72 -15.58 5.94
C HIS A 92 -2.07 -14.98 6.31
N SER A 93 -2.98 -15.80 6.84
CA SER A 93 -4.32 -15.37 7.28
C SER A 93 -4.21 -14.14 8.19
N ALA A 94 -3.37 -14.20 9.22
CA ALA A 94 -3.13 -13.08 10.13
C ALA A 94 -2.60 -11.81 9.42
N CYS A 95 -1.69 -11.97 8.45
CA CYS A 95 -1.10 -10.84 7.74
C CYS A 95 -2.13 -10.11 6.87
N ILE A 96 -2.91 -10.84 6.08
CA ILE A 96 -3.88 -10.21 5.19
C ILE A 96 -5.10 -9.70 5.95
N LYS A 97 -5.53 -10.38 7.02
CA LYS A 97 -6.60 -9.89 7.90
C LYS A 97 -6.23 -8.53 8.50
N LYS A 98 -5.00 -8.41 9.01
CA LYS A 98 -4.46 -7.14 9.55
C LYS A 98 -4.39 -6.07 8.47
N TRP A 99 -3.86 -6.40 7.29
CA TRP A 99 -3.77 -5.44 6.18
C TRP A 99 -5.14 -4.89 5.76
N LEU A 100 -6.14 -5.76 5.59
CA LEU A 100 -7.47 -5.36 5.14
C LEU A 100 -8.20 -4.51 6.18
N THR A 101 -7.94 -4.72 7.47
CA THR A 101 -8.63 -4.02 8.57
C THR A 101 -7.91 -2.76 9.06
N GLU A 102 -6.59 -2.66 8.90
CA GLU A 102 -5.78 -1.56 9.46
C GLU A 102 -5.07 -0.71 8.40
N CYS A 103 -4.83 -1.24 7.19
CA CYS A 103 -4.06 -0.55 6.16
C CYS A 103 -4.95 -0.14 4.98
N ARG A 104 -5.52 -1.12 4.26
CA ARG A 104 -6.28 -0.86 3.02
C ARG A 104 -7.14 -2.05 2.62
N HIS A 105 -8.32 -1.80 2.05
CA HIS A 105 -9.22 -2.81 1.50
C HIS A 105 -8.77 -3.36 0.13
N THR A 106 -7.49 -3.26 -0.24
CA THR A 106 -6.99 -3.70 -1.56
C THR A 106 -5.87 -4.71 -1.39
N CYS A 107 -5.69 -5.59 -2.37
CA CYS A 107 -4.59 -6.56 -2.39
C CYS A 107 -3.22 -5.84 -2.33
N PRO A 108 -2.29 -6.25 -1.43
CA PRO A 108 -0.94 -5.68 -1.34
C PRO A 108 -0.10 -5.81 -2.64
N LEU A 109 -0.40 -6.81 -3.48
CA LEU A 109 0.40 -7.11 -4.67
C LEU A 109 -0.11 -6.44 -5.94
N CYS A 110 -1.44 -6.34 -6.12
CA CYS A 110 -2.02 -5.84 -7.37
C CYS A 110 -2.98 -4.66 -7.21
N GLY A 111 -3.27 -4.22 -5.98
CA GLY A 111 -4.17 -3.08 -5.74
C GLY A 111 -5.65 -3.36 -6.04
N ALA A 112 -6.03 -4.58 -6.44
CA ALA A 112 -7.42 -4.95 -6.66
C ALA A 112 -8.22 -4.84 -5.34
N SER A 113 -9.39 -4.21 -5.41
CA SER A 113 -10.29 -4.08 -4.26
C SER A 113 -10.76 -5.44 -3.77
N PHE A 114 -10.74 -5.59 -2.45
CA PHE A 114 -11.41 -6.66 -1.75
C PHE A 114 -12.91 -6.33 -1.71
N SER A 115 -13.69 -7.03 -2.52
CA SER A 115 -15.14 -7.13 -2.35
C SER A 115 -15.43 -8.58 -1.98
N ALA A 116 -15.70 -8.83 -0.69
CA ALA A 116 -16.27 -10.10 -0.25
C ALA A 116 -17.72 -10.23 -0.70
#